data_AF-L7FL02-F1
#
_entry.id   AF-L7FL02-F1
#
_cell.length_a   1.000
_cell.length_b   1.000
_cell.length_c   1.000
_cell.angle_alpha   90.00
_cell.angle_beta   90.00
_cell.angle_gamma   90.00
#
_symmetry.space_group_name_H-M   'P 1'
#
loop_
_entity.id
_entity.type
_entity.pdbx_description
1 polymer ?
#
loop_
_entity_poly.entity_id
_entity_poly.type
_entity_poly.pdbx_seq_one_letter_code
_entity_poly.pdbx_strand_id
1 'polypeptide(L)'
;MNRADWFNVCKNFTLADGTFWPIPITMSVSEEDARKLRRGQKVALSYNKDVQPISGTIDVDEVYEMTKKDKEMECNDIFTTLDKYHPGVEKVMEQKPFNVSGKVVTLSEVNS
;
A
#
# COMPACT_ATOMS: atom_id res chain seq x y z
N MET A 1 -1.06 2.21 -4.35
CA MET A 1 -1.06 1.89 -5.79
C MET A 1 -1.97 0.69 -6.07
N ASN A 2 -2.59 0.63 -7.25
CA ASN A 2 -3.41 -0.52 -7.67
C ASN A 2 -2.51 -1.76 -7.91
N ARG A 3 -3.12 -2.91 -8.19
CA ARG A 3 -2.36 -4.16 -8.34
C ARG A 3 -1.44 -4.16 -9.57
N ALA A 4 -1.85 -3.52 -10.66
CA ALA A 4 -1.07 -3.44 -11.89
C ALA A 4 0.19 -2.59 -11.71
N ASP A 5 0.04 -1.40 -11.10
CA ASP A 5 1.15 -0.51 -10.76
C ASP A 5 2.13 -1.18 -9.79
N TRP A 6 1.62 -1.82 -8.73
CA TRP A 6 2.47 -2.54 -7.77
C TRP A 6 3.30 -3.62 -8.45
N PHE A 7 2.68 -4.46 -9.28
CA PHE A 7 3.39 -5.53 -9.98
C PHE A 7 4.44 -4.97 -10.95
N ASN A 8 4.09 -3.91 -11.69
CA ASN A 8 5.00 -3.30 -12.64
C ASN A 8 6.18 -2.59 -11.94
N VAL A 9 5.94 -1.97 -10.79
CA VAL A 9 7.01 -1.39 -9.95
C VAL A 9 7.95 -2.47 -9.46
N CYS A 10 7.44 -3.59 -8.95
CA CYS A 10 8.27 -4.70 -8.50
C CYS A 10 9.16 -5.25 -9.62
N LYS A 11 8.63 -5.39 -10.84
CA LYS A 11 9.37 -6.02 -11.95
C LYS A 11 10.23 -5.07 -12.77
N ASN A 12 9.76 -3.85 -12.99
CA ASN A 12 10.30 -2.93 -13.99
C ASN A 12 10.68 -1.56 -13.42
N PHE A 13 10.44 -1.30 -12.12
CA PHE A 13 10.62 0.01 -11.49
C PHE A 13 9.82 1.12 -12.19
N THR A 14 8.66 0.77 -12.76
CA THR A 14 7.77 1.72 -13.41
C THR A 14 6.32 1.48 -13.01
N LEU A 15 5.53 2.53 -12.92
CA LEU A 15 4.06 2.42 -12.90
C LEU A 15 3.56 1.82 -14.23
N ALA A 16 2.29 1.41 -14.29
CA ALA A 16 1.72 0.80 -15.50
C ALA A 16 1.72 1.76 -16.70
N ASP A 17 1.79 3.08 -16.47
CA ASP A 17 1.91 4.11 -17.51
C ASP A 17 3.35 4.38 -17.99
N GLY A 18 4.34 3.68 -17.43
CA GLY A 18 5.76 3.83 -17.76
C GLY A 18 6.52 4.87 -16.93
N THR A 19 5.84 5.57 -16.02
CA THR A 19 6.50 6.51 -15.10
C THR A 19 7.49 5.76 -14.19
N PHE A 20 8.75 6.19 -14.15
CA PHE A 20 9.76 5.59 -13.26
C PHE A 20 9.38 5.77 -11.78
N TRP A 21 9.30 4.64 -11.08
CA TRP A 21 8.86 4.56 -9.69
C TRP A 21 9.49 3.32 -9.04
N PRO A 22 10.59 3.47 -8.28
CA PRO A 22 11.42 2.33 -7.88
C PRO A 22 10.94 1.58 -6.63
N ILE A 23 10.07 2.17 -5.81
CA ILE A 23 9.63 1.58 -4.54
C ILE A 23 8.09 1.57 -4.48
N PRO A 24 7.45 0.42 -4.23
CA PRO A 24 6.01 0.35 -4.11
C PRO A 24 5.50 1.12 -2.88
N ILE A 25 4.45 1.91 -3.07
CA ILE A 25 3.72 2.61 -2.00
C ILE A 25 2.31 2.04 -1.93
N THR A 26 2.10 1.19 -0.94
CA THR A 26 0.86 0.45 -0.70
C THR A 26 0.30 0.76 0.69
N MET A 27 -1.02 0.62 0.84
CA MET A 27 -1.69 0.75 2.14
C MET A 27 -2.39 -0.57 2.46
N SER A 28 -1.84 -1.31 3.43
CA SER A 28 -2.38 -2.59 3.83
C SER A 28 -3.50 -2.46 4.88
N VAL A 29 -4.55 -3.25 4.72
CA VAL A 29 -5.76 -3.27 5.56
C VAL A 29 -6.11 -4.70 5.96
N SER A 30 -6.82 -4.84 7.08
CA SER A 30 -7.25 -6.16 7.55
C SER A 30 -8.30 -6.74 6.61
N GLU A 31 -8.53 -8.06 6.67
CA GLU A 31 -9.64 -8.66 5.92
C GLU A 31 -11.01 -8.09 6.32
N GLU A 32 -11.18 -7.78 7.61
CA GLU A 32 -12.41 -7.15 8.11
C GLU A 32 -12.64 -5.78 7.48
N ASP A 33 -11.59 -4.95 7.41
CA ASP A 33 -11.65 -3.64 6.77
C ASP A 33 -11.87 -3.79 5.27
N ALA A 34 -11.14 -4.68 4.60
CA ALA A 34 -11.27 -4.95 3.17
C ALA A 34 -12.72 -5.32 2.77
N ARG A 35 -13.43 -6.10 3.60
CA ARG A 35 -14.84 -6.46 3.38
C ARG A 35 -15.81 -5.29 3.53
N LYS A 36 -15.44 -4.26 4.31
CA LYS A 36 -16.26 -3.05 4.51
C LYS A 36 -16.03 -2.01 3.41
N LEU A 37 -14.86 -2.04 2.76
CA LEU A 37 -14.47 -1.12 1.71
C LEU A 37 -15.16 -1.49 0.39
N ARG A 38 -15.68 -0.47 -0.31
CA ARG A 38 -16.24 -0.63 -1.66
C ARG A 38 -15.63 0.37 -2.64
N ARG A 39 -15.54 -0.03 -3.90
CA ARG A 39 -15.15 0.88 -4.98
C ARG A 39 -16.07 2.12 -5.02
N GLY A 40 -15.48 3.29 -5.20
CA GLY A 40 -16.16 4.58 -5.16
C GLY A 40 -16.43 5.13 -3.75
N GLN A 41 -16.12 4.36 -2.70
CA GLN A 41 -16.28 4.84 -1.33
C GLN A 41 -15.17 5.81 -0.96
N LYS A 42 -15.54 6.93 -0.34
CA LYS A 42 -14.61 7.87 0.27
C LYS A 42 -14.38 7.50 1.73
N VAL A 43 -13.12 7.34 2.13
CA VAL A 43 -12.72 6.88 3.46
C VAL A 43 -11.72 7.85 4.07
N ALA A 44 -11.91 8.17 5.34
CA ALA A 44 -10.99 9.01 6.10
C ALA A 44 -9.72 8.22 6.48
N LEU A 45 -8.56 8.86 6.31
CA LEU A 45 -7.26 8.36 6.73
C LEU A 45 -6.86 9.07 8.02
N SER A 46 -6.61 8.31 9.08
CA SER A 46 -6.05 8.84 10.33
C SER A 46 -4.77 8.10 10.68
N TYR A 47 -3.75 8.84 11.13
CA TYR A 47 -2.49 8.27 11.61
C TYR A 47 -2.70 7.39 12.85
N ASN A 48 -3.66 7.74 13.71
CA ASN A 48 -4.07 6.93 14.85
C ASN A 48 -5.59 7.06 15.04
N LYS A 49 -6.25 5.96 15.41
CA LYS A 49 -7.70 5.92 15.66
C LYS A 49 -8.15 6.98 16.67
N ASP A 50 -7.29 7.33 17.63
CA ASP A 50 -7.60 8.27 18.71
C ASP A 50 -7.06 9.69 18.47
N VAL A 51 -6.30 9.91 17.39
CA VAL A 51 -5.69 11.22 17.10
C VAL A 51 -6.51 11.94 16.04
N GLN A 52 -7.07 13.07 16.42
CA GLN A 52 -7.51 14.12 15.51
C GLN A 52 -6.35 15.11 15.32
N PRO A 53 -6.19 15.71 14.12
CA PRO A 53 -7.10 15.69 12.98
C PRO A 53 -6.90 14.50 12.01
N ILE A 54 -7.94 14.22 11.21
CA ILE A 54 -7.87 13.34 10.03
C ILE A 54 -6.75 13.82 9.09
N SER A 55 -5.85 12.92 8.71
CA SER A 55 -4.66 13.23 7.88
C SER A 55 -5.01 13.36 6.38
N GLY A 56 -6.05 12.66 5.93
CA GLY A 56 -6.48 12.70 4.54
C GLY A 56 -7.74 11.90 4.25
N THR A 57 -8.07 11.79 2.97
CA THR A 57 -9.12 10.89 2.48
C THR A 57 -8.61 10.07 1.31
N ILE A 58 -9.15 8.87 1.14
CA ILE A 58 -8.94 8.03 -0.03
C ILE A 58 -10.28 7.75 -0.70
N ASP A 59 -10.35 7.97 -2.00
CA ASP A 59 -11.45 7.52 -2.85
C ASP A 59 -11.07 6.13 -3.39
N VAL A 60 -11.65 5.08 -2.79
CA VAL A 60 -11.28 3.68 -3.05
C VAL A 60 -11.58 3.30 -4.51
N ASP A 61 -10.59 2.79 -5.22
CA ASP A 61 -10.75 2.26 -6.58
C ASP A 61 -10.66 0.72 -6.61
N GLU A 62 -9.63 0.15 -5.97
CA GLU A 62 -9.40 -1.29 -5.93
C GLU A 62 -8.95 -1.73 -4.53
N VAL A 63 -9.46 -2.87 -4.09
CA VAL A 63 -8.96 -3.62 -2.92
C VAL A 63 -8.54 -4.99 -3.41
N TYR A 64 -7.29 -5.38 -3.17
CA TYR A 64 -6.72 -6.64 -3.66
C TYR A 64 -5.97 -7.40 -2.56
N GLU A 65 -5.95 -8.72 -2.67
CA GLU A 65 -5.24 -9.60 -1.74
C GLU A 65 -3.73 -9.58 -2.01
N MET A 66 -2.95 -9.62 -0.93
CA MET A 66 -1.50 -9.76 -0.90
C MET A 66 -1.15 -11.08 -0.23
N THR A 67 -0.88 -12.10 -1.04
CA THR A 67 -0.47 -13.40 -0.52
C THR A 67 0.96 -13.35 0.01
N LYS A 68 1.36 -14.35 0.80
CA LYS A 68 2.76 -14.48 1.25
C LYS A 68 3.74 -14.50 0.08
N LYS A 69 3.38 -15.16 -1.02
CA LYS A 69 4.22 -15.27 -2.22
C LYS A 69 4.37 -13.92 -2.93
N ASP A 70 3.32 -13.10 -2.94
CA ASP A 70 3.38 -11.75 -3.51
C ASP A 70 4.32 -10.85 -2.70
N LYS A 71 4.27 -10.94 -1.37
CA LYS A 71 5.18 -10.21 -0.48
C LYS A 71 6.63 -10.66 -0.61
N GLU A 72 6.87 -11.97 -0.72
CA GLU A 72 8.21 -12.52 -0.98
C GLU A 72 8.74 -12.06 -2.35
N MET A 73 7.89 -12.03 -3.38
CA MET A 73 8.26 -11.48 -4.69
C MET A 73 8.68 -10.02 -4.58
N GLU A 74 7.86 -9.18 -3.95
CA GLU A 74 8.19 -7.76 -3.72
C GLU A 74 9.53 -7.61 -3.00
N CYS A 75 9.76 -8.37 -1.92
CA CYS A 75 10.99 -8.31 -1.17
C CYS A 75 12.22 -8.70 -2.01
N ASN A 76 12.11 -9.79 -2.77
CA ASN A 76 13.19 -10.25 -3.62
C ASN A 76 13.48 -9.27 -4.77
N ASP A 77 12.45 -8.74 -5.42
CA ASP A 77 12.65 -7.90 -6.60
C ASP A 77 13.08 -6.46 -6.22
N ILE A 78 12.57 -5.92 -5.10
CA ILE A 78 12.90 -4.57 -4.64
C ILE A 78 14.17 -4.55 -3.77
N PHE A 79 14.30 -5.47 -2.82
CA PHE A 79 15.41 -5.48 -1.87
C PHE A 79 16.51 -6.47 -2.22
N THR A 80 16.34 -7.30 -3.27
CA THR A 80 17.30 -8.36 -3.67
C THR A 80 17.57 -9.40 -2.58
N THR A 81 16.71 -9.46 -1.56
CA THR A 81 16.87 -10.36 -0.41
C THR A 81 15.53 -10.73 0.21
N LEU A 82 15.49 -11.90 0.83
CA LEU A 82 14.40 -12.37 1.70
C LEU A 82 14.85 -12.47 3.16
N ASP A 83 15.98 -11.85 3.50
CA ASP A 83 16.48 -11.86 4.87
C ASP A 83 15.49 -11.15 5.80
N LYS A 84 14.95 -11.91 6.75
CA LYS A 84 14.02 -11.42 7.78
C LYS A 84 14.63 -10.35 8.68
N TYR A 85 15.96 -10.25 8.75
CA TYR A 85 16.64 -9.19 9.50
C TYR A 85 16.78 -7.88 8.70
N HIS A 86 16.44 -7.89 7.41
CA HIS A 86 16.40 -6.68 6.61
C HIS A 86 15.13 -5.87 6.97
N PRO A 87 15.25 -4.61 7.44
CA PRO A 87 14.11 -3.83 7.92
C PRO A 87 13.00 -3.63 6.88
N GLY A 88 13.37 -3.58 5.58
CA GLY A 88 12.40 -3.49 4.48
C GLY A 88 11.61 -4.79 4.29
N VAL A 89 12.27 -5.95 4.43
CA VAL A 89 11.63 -7.26 4.27
C VAL A 89 10.69 -7.51 5.43
N GLU A 90 11.15 -7.24 6.66
CA GLU A 90 10.34 -7.34 7.87
C GLU A 90 9.03 -6.56 7.72
N LYS A 91 9.11 -5.27 7.33
CA LYS A 91 7.93 -4.42 7.16
C LYS A 91 6.95 -4.94 6.11
N VAL A 92 7.42 -5.39 4.94
CA VAL A 92 6.54 -5.93 3.88
C VAL A 92 5.87 -7.23 4.34
N MET A 93 6.62 -8.09 5.02
CA MET A 93 6.08 -9.35 5.53
C MET A 93 5.02 -9.13 6.61
N GLU A 94 5.19 -8.12 7.48
CA GLU A 94 4.24 -7.71 8.52
C GLU A 94 2.96 -7.04 8.00
N GLN A 95 2.92 -6.63 6.72
CA GLN A 95 1.72 -5.99 6.16
C GLN A 95 0.47 -6.86 6.33
N LYS A 96 -0.69 -6.21 6.34
CA LYS A 96 -1.98 -6.92 6.42
C LYS A 96 -2.30 -7.62 5.08
N PRO A 97 -3.27 -8.56 5.04
CA PRO A 97 -3.46 -9.43 3.87
C PRO A 97 -4.09 -8.75 2.64
N PHE A 98 -4.60 -7.52 2.75
CA PHE A 98 -5.17 -6.79 1.62
C PHE A 98 -4.53 -5.44 1.47
N ASN A 99 -4.39 -4.96 0.24
CA ASN A 99 -4.04 -3.59 -0.08
C ASN A 99 -5.23 -2.86 -0.66
N VAL A 100 -5.36 -1.58 -0.30
CA VAL A 100 -6.34 -0.67 -0.90
C VAL A 100 -5.62 0.38 -1.73
N SER A 101 -6.21 0.69 -2.88
CA SER A 101 -5.75 1.71 -3.80
C SER A 101 -6.89 2.66 -4.12
N GLY A 102 -6.52 3.88 -4.52
CA GLY A 102 -7.48 4.94 -4.72
C GLY A 102 -6.80 6.30 -4.78
N LYS A 103 -7.55 7.32 -5.17
CA LYS A 103 -7.06 8.70 -5.17
C LYS A 103 -6.97 9.19 -3.73
N VAL A 104 -5.79 9.63 -3.31
CA VAL A 104 -5.56 10.20 -1.97
C VAL A 104 -5.59 11.72 -2.04
N VAL A 105 -6.24 12.34 -1.06
CA VAL A 105 -6.25 13.79 -0.82
C VAL A 105 -5.82 14.04 0.61
N THR A 106 -4.74 14.78 0.81
CA THR A 106 -4.27 15.19 2.14
C THR A 106 -5.08 16.39 2.63
N LEU A 107 -5.37 16.44 3.93
CA LEU A 107 -6.16 17.52 4.55
C LEU A 107 -5.32 18.44 5.44
N SER A 108 -4.11 18.04 5.78
CA SER A 108 -3.15 18.84 6.55
C SER A 108 -1.72 18.46 6.18
N GLU A 109 -0.82 19.44 6.25
CA GLU A 109 0.62 19.19 6.35
C GLU A 109 0.94 19.14 7.85
N VAL A 110 1.41 17.99 8.33
CA VAL A 110 1.99 17.95 9.68
C VAL A 110 3.39 18.54 9.55
N ASN A 111 3.49 19.86 9.67
CA ASN A 111 4.78 20.51 9.86
C ASN A 111 5.39 19.92 11.13
N SER A 112 6.49 19.21 10.94
CA SER A 112 7.30 18.60 12.01
C SER A 112 8.11 19.67 12.74
#